data_AF-A0A661PR10-F1
#
_entry.id   AF-A0A661PR10-F1
#
_cell.length_a   1.000
_cell.length_b   1.000
_cell.length_c   1.000
_cell.angle_alpha   90.00
_cell.angle_beta   90.00
_cell.angle_gamma   90.00
#
_symmetry.space_group_name_H-M   'P 1'
#
loop_
_entity.id
_entity.type
_entity.pdbx_description
1 polymer ?
#
loop_
_entity_poly.entity_id
_entity_poly.type
_entity_poly.pdbx_seq_one_letter_code
_entity_poly.pdbx_strand_id
1 'polypeptide(L)' 'MKYFLTALGLALILEGMPYFIAPGSIKKTLELIKEQPEKFLRLFGLMAMLFGVILLYVVNVF' A
#
# COMPACT_ATOMS: atom_id res chain seq x y z
N MET A 1 3.76 13.16 16.76
CA MET A 1 3.61 11.75 17.20
C MET A 1 2.20 11.20 17.03
N LYS A 2 1.13 11.91 17.45
CA LYS A 2 -0.26 11.45 17.29
C LYS A 2 -0.62 11.03 15.85
N TYR A 3 -0.42 11.91 14.87
CA TYR A 3 -0.75 11.62 13.47
C TYR A 3 0.05 10.44 12.89
N PHE A 4 1.32 10.29 13.25
CA PHE A 4 2.15 9.18 12.81
C PHE A 4 1.62 7.84 13.32
N LEU A 5 1.32 7.74 14.62
CA LEU A 5 0.77 6.52 15.21
C LEU A 5 -0.62 6.19 14.66
N THR A 6 -1.46 7.21 14.39
CA THR A 6 -2.76 7.01 13.75
C THR A 6 -2.62 6.49 12.31
N ALA A 7 -1.74 7.09 11.50
CA ALA A 7 -1.48 6.64 10.14
C ALA A 7 -0.91 5.21 10.11
N LEU A 8 0.03 4.90 11.02
CA LEU A 8 0.61 3.57 11.16
C LEU A 8 -0.44 2.54 11.58
N GLY A 9 -1.30 2.86 12.55
CA GLY A 9 -2.40 2.00 12.97
C GLY A 9 -3.38 1.70 11.83
N LEU A 10 -3.75 2.73 11.05
CA LEU A 10 -4.61 2.56 9.88
C LEU A 10 -3.93 1.69 8.80
N ALA A 11 -2.64 1.90 8.54
CA ALA A 11 -1.88 1.09 7.60
C ALA A 11 -1.89 -0.39 8.00
N LEU A 12 -1.71 -0.71 9.29
CA LEU A 12 -1.77 -2.10 9.78
C LEU A 12 -3.15 -2.73 9.61
N ILE A 13 -4.23 -1.98 9.85
CA ILE A 13 -5.61 -2.48 9.65
C ILE A 13 -5.85 -2.75 8.16
N LEU A 14 -5.49 -1.80 7.29
CA LEU A 14 -5.69 -1.92 5.85
C LEU A 14 -4.85 -3.06 5.24
N GLU A 15 -3.60 -3.21 5.67
CA GLU A 15 -2.75 -4.33 5.27
C GLU A 15 -3.26 -5.66 5.82
N GLY A 16 -3.73 -5.72 7.06
CA GLY A 16 -4.23 -6.95 7.68
C GLY A 16 -5.58 -7.43 7.15
N MET A 17 -6.45 -6.51 6.71
CA MET A 17 -7.82 -6.81 6.30
C MET A 17 -7.91 -7.83 5.14
N PRO A 18 -7.16 -7.72 4.04
CA PRO A 18 -7.18 -8.71 2.97
C PRO A 18 -6.78 -10.12 3.41
N TYR A 19 -5.82 -10.25 4.34
CA TYR A 19 -5.42 -11.55 4.89
C TYR A 19 -6.54 -12.19 5.72
N PHE A 20 -7.35 -11.39 6.40
CA PHE A 20 -8.47 -11.88 7.20
C PHE A 20 -9.70 -12.22 6.36
N ILE A 21 -10.11 -11.33 5.43
CA ILE A 21 -11.35 -11.47 4.67
C ILE A 21 -11.19 -12.46 3.50
N ALA A 22 -10.06 -12.40 2.77
CA ALA A 22 -9.88 -13.15 1.53
C ALA A 22 -8.45 -13.70 1.37
N PRO A 23 -8.01 -14.59 2.28
CA PRO A 23 -6.64 -15.13 2.27
C PRO A 23 -6.29 -15.88 0.97
N GLY A 24 -7.26 -16.54 0.34
CA GLY A 24 -7.04 -17.22 -0.95
C GLY A 24 -6.71 -16.26 -2.09
N SER A 25 -7.42 -15.14 -2.17
CA SER A 25 -7.17 -14.09 -3.17
C SER A 25 -5.77 -13.50 -3.00
N ILE A 26 -5.35 -13.22 -1.76
CA ILE A 26 -4.02 -12.68 -1.48
C ILE A 26 -2.92 -13.66 -1.87
N LYS A 27 -3.06 -14.96 -1.58
CA LYS A 27 -2.07 -15.96 -2.04
C LYS A 27 -1.90 -15.94 -3.56
N LYS A 28 -3.01 -15.90 -4.31
CA LYS A 28 -2.97 -15.82 -5.78
C LYS A 28 -2.32 -14.51 -6.27
N THR A 29 -2.64 -13.38 -5.63
CA THR A 29 -2.01 -12.09 -5.97
C THR A 29 -0.50 -12.11 -5.70
N LEU A 30 -0.05 -12.72 -4.60
CA LEU A 30 1.37 -12.84 -4.27
C LEU A 30 2.12 -13.72 -5.28
N GLU A 31 1.49 -14.80 -5.77
CA GLU A 31 2.05 -15.62 -6.85
C GLU A 31 2.24 -14.81 -8.13
N LEU A 32 1.24 -14.01 -8.52
CA LEU A 32 1.34 -13.12 -9.69
C LEU A 32 2.46 -12.08 -9.52
N ILE A 33 2.60 -11.50 -8.34
CA ILE A 33 3.67 -10.52 -8.04
C ILE A 33 5.05 -11.19 -8.13
N LYS A 34 5.20 -12.43 -7.68
CA LYS A 34 6.45 -13.17 -7.73
C LYS A 34 6.95 -13.40 -9.17
N GLU A 35 6.04 -13.50 -10.13
CA GLU A 35 6.38 -13.67 -11.55
C GLU A 35 6.75 -12.35 -12.24
N GLN A 36 6.48 -11.19 -11.63
CA GLN A 36 6.78 -9.90 -12.24
C GLN A 36 8.27 -9.53 -12.11
N PRO A 37 8.88 -8.90 -13.13
CA PRO A 37 10.25 -8.41 -13.05
C PRO A 37 10.44 -7.37 -11.95
N GLU A 38 11.55 -7.42 -11.21
CA GLU A 38 11.84 -6.46 -10.12
C GLU A 38 11.71 -4.99 -10.53
N LYS A 39 12.11 -4.66 -11.77
CA LYS A 39 12.00 -3.30 -12.31
C LYS A 39 10.56 -2.79 -12.32
N PHE A 40 9.61 -3.65 -12.64
CA PHE A 40 8.19 -3.31 -12.64
C PHE A 40 7.69 -3.04 -11.23
N LEU A 41 8.02 -3.91 -10.26
CA LEU A 41 7.64 -3.69 -8.85
C LEU A 41 8.22 -2.38 -8.30
N ARG A 42 9.49 -2.06 -8.61
CA ARG A 42 10.14 -0.82 -8.18
C ARG A 42 9.44 0.41 -8.76
N LEU A 43 9.08 0.38 -10.05
CA LEU A 43 8.38 1.48 -10.69
C LEU A 43 6.96 1.65 -10.13
N PHE A 44 6.24 0.54 -9.94
CA PHE A 44 4.92 0.55 -9.33
C PHE A 44 4.94 1.14 -7.92
N GLY A 45 5.89 0.69 -7.09
CA GLY A 45 6.09 1.25 -5.74
C GLY A 45 6.44 2.73 -5.75
N LEU A 46 7.30 3.18 -6.69
CA LEU A 46 7.62 4.59 -6.85
C LEU A 46 6.38 5.42 -7.22
N MET A 47 5.57 4.96 -8.17
CA MET A 47 4.34 5.65 -8.57
C MET A 47 3.33 5.72 -7.42
N ALA A 48 3.18 4.66 -6.64
CA ALA A 48 2.33 4.65 -5.46
C ALA A 48 2.81 5.65 -4.38
N MET A 49 4.12 5.71 -4.13
CA MET A 49 4.70 6.69 -3.20
C MET A 49 4.47 8.13 -3.66
N LEU A 50 4.71 8.43 -4.95
CA LEU A 50 4.47 9.76 -5.51
C LEU A 50 3.01 10.16 -5.42
N PHE A 51 2.09 9.24 -5.73
CA PHE A 51 0.66 9.49 -5.60
C PHE A 51 0.28 9.77 -4.13
N GLY A 52 0.86 9.03 -3.18
CA GLY A 52 0.68 9.29 -1.75
C GLY A 52 1.14 10.69 -1.35
N VAL A 53 2.29 11.15 -1.84
CA VAL A 53 2.78 12.52 -1.59
C VAL A 53 1.83 13.57 -2.18
N ILE A 54 1.34 13.36 -3.40
CA ILE A 54 0.38 14.27 -4.05
C ILE A 54 -0.92 14.33 -3.25
N LEU A 55 -1.44 13.19 -2.79
CA LEU A 55 -2.66 13.12 -1.99
C LEU A 55 -2.49 13.87 -0.65
N LEU A 56 -1.37 13.65 0.04
CA LEU A 56 -1.05 14.38 1.27
C LEU A 56 -0.95 15.89 1.02
N TYR A 57 -0.33 16.30 -0.11
CA TYR A 57 -0.25 17.71 -0.49
C TYR A 57 -1.65 18.31 -0.71
N VAL A 58 -2.50 17.66 -1.50
CA VAL A 58 -3.87 18.12 -1.78
C VAL A 58 -4.70 18.24 -0.50
N VAL A 59 -4.64 17.25 0.39
CA VAL A 59 -5.41 17.24 1.65
C VAL A 59 -4.93 18.29 2.66
N ASN A 60 -3.65 18.69 2.62
CA ASN A 60 -3.12 19.68 3.56
C ASN A 60 -3.09 21.11 2.99
N VAL A 61 -3.15 21.28 1.67
CA VAL A 61 -3.09 22.59 0.99
C VAL A 61 -4.47 23.20 0.74
N PHE A 62 -5.51 22.36 0.56
CA PHE A 62 -6.91 22.79 0.51
C PHE A 62 -7.57 22.68 1.89
#